data_AF-A0A6I5KXL4-F1
#
_entry.id   AF-A0A6I5KXL4-F1
#
_cell.length_a   1.000
_cell.length_b   1.000
_cell.length_c   1.000
_cell.angle_alpha   90.00
_cell.angle_beta   90.00
_cell.angle_gamma   90.00
#
_symmetry.space_group_name_H-M   'P 1'
#
loop_
_entity.id
_entity.type
_entity.pdbx_description
1 polymer ?
#
loop_
_entity_poly.entity_id
_entity_poly.type
_entity_poly.pdbx_seq_one_letter_code
_entity_poly.pdbx_strand_id
1 'polypeptide(L)'
;MSRPESINYIKHLNGVLELFQKDGRLNPTHISLYMGLFQLWNNQFFREEFHIDRGEVMLCSKIGSKSTYHRCIKELSHWGYILYIPSHNPFKGSRVRMFDFGTSSGQDLYPDRSKNGTGDGQAVVSKIKHIKTRENHVKRGNENFRGNGFQDKPVGAVPYRDNLRTTKEKDYNEPL
;
A
#
# COMPACT_ATOMS: atom_id res chain seq x y z
N MET A 1 -29.05 -17.73 9.86
CA MET A 1 -27.76 -17.23 9.33
C MET A 1 -28.06 -15.95 8.57
N SER A 2 -27.83 -14.77 9.16
CA SER A 2 -28.04 -13.48 8.49
C SER A 2 -27.04 -13.37 7.34
N ARG A 3 -27.54 -13.16 6.11
CA ARG A 3 -26.69 -12.92 4.94
C ARG A 3 -25.88 -11.65 5.24
N PRO A 4 -24.54 -11.66 5.19
CA PRO A 4 -23.78 -10.42 5.36
C PRO A 4 -24.29 -9.43 4.32
N GLU A 5 -24.63 -8.22 4.75
CA GLU A 5 -25.00 -7.17 3.81
C GLU A 5 -23.88 -7.04 2.78
N SER A 6 -24.25 -6.97 1.51
CA SER A 6 -23.29 -6.87 0.41
C SER A 6 -22.46 -5.60 0.58
N ILE A 7 -21.14 -5.71 0.63
CA ILE A 7 -20.23 -4.56 0.65
C ILE A 7 -20.56 -3.65 -0.53
N ASN A 8 -20.83 -2.38 -0.23
CA ASN A 8 -20.99 -1.37 -1.27
C ASN A 8 -19.62 -0.79 -1.63
N TYR A 9 -19.13 -1.12 -2.82
CA TYR A 9 -17.82 -0.68 -3.32
C TYR A 9 -17.59 0.83 -3.18
N ILE A 10 -18.58 1.64 -3.60
CA ILE A 10 -18.45 3.10 -3.63
C ILE A 10 -18.45 3.68 -2.21
N LYS A 11 -19.37 3.22 -1.35
CA LYS A 11 -19.43 3.69 0.04
C LYS A 11 -18.19 3.30 0.81
N HIS A 12 -17.72 2.06 0.65
CA HIS A 12 -16.48 1.59 1.26
C HIS A 12 -15.29 2.44 0.81
N LEU A 13 -15.14 2.66 -0.50
CA LEU A 13 -14.03 3.43 -1.05
C LEU A 13 -14.05 4.88 -0.53
N ASN A 14 -15.21 5.52 -0.52
CA ASN A 14 -15.34 6.87 0.02
C ASN A 14 -14.99 6.90 1.52
N GLY A 15 -15.54 5.97 2.30
CA GLY A 15 -15.30 5.89 3.73
C GLY A 15 -13.82 5.69 4.08
N VAL A 16 -13.13 4.77 3.40
CA VAL A 16 -11.71 4.55 3.67
C VAL A 16 -10.83 5.72 3.19
N LEU A 17 -11.17 6.39 2.09
CA LEU A 17 -10.45 7.57 1.63
C LEU A 17 -10.55 8.72 2.64
N GLU A 18 -11.71 8.91 3.28
CA GLU A 18 -11.86 9.89 4.37
C GLU A 18 -11.00 9.52 5.59
N LEU A 19 -10.91 8.22 5.93
CA LEU A 19 -10.02 7.75 6.99
C LEU A 19 -8.55 8.01 6.65
N PHE A 20 -8.15 7.79 5.39
CA PHE A 20 -6.78 8.06 4.94
C PHE A 20 -6.39 9.52 5.06
N GLN A 21 -7.30 10.44 4.75
CA GLN A 21 -7.05 11.88 4.86
C GLN A 21 -6.84 12.33 6.31
N LYS A 22 -7.46 11.64 7.26
CA LYS A 22 -7.39 11.97 8.71
C LYS A 22 -6.22 11.29 9.41
N ASP A 23 -5.73 10.15 8.89
CA ASP A 23 -4.65 9.38 9.51
C ASP A 23 -3.27 9.78 8.97
N GLY A 24 -2.59 10.67 9.69
CA GLY A 24 -1.23 11.13 9.35
C GLY A 24 -0.12 10.08 9.51
N ARG A 25 -0.41 8.87 10.00
CA ARG A 25 0.56 7.76 10.08
C ARG A 25 0.74 7.07 8.73
N LEU A 26 -0.25 7.16 7.84
CA LEU A 26 -0.21 6.56 6.51
C LEU A 26 0.79 7.30 5.62
N ASN A 27 1.39 6.55 4.71
CA ASN A 27 2.23 7.08 3.64
C ASN A 27 1.67 6.58 2.30
N PRO A 28 2.15 7.10 1.15
CA PRO A 28 1.64 6.67 -0.15
C PRO A 28 1.74 5.16 -0.39
N THR A 29 2.75 4.50 0.18
CA THR A 29 2.92 3.04 0.07
C THR A 29 1.84 2.27 0.83
N HIS A 30 1.42 2.75 2.00
CA HIS A 30 0.28 2.18 2.73
C HIS A 30 -1.00 2.26 1.90
N ILE A 31 -1.29 3.44 1.34
CA ILE A 31 -2.48 3.67 0.54
C ILE A 31 -2.45 2.76 -0.69
N SER A 32 -1.32 2.71 -1.40
CA SER A 32 -1.18 1.85 -2.59
C SER A 32 -1.33 0.36 -2.25
N LEU A 33 -0.78 -0.09 -1.12
CA LEU A 33 -0.94 -1.45 -0.63
C LEU A 33 -2.40 -1.79 -0.30
N TYR A 34 -3.08 -0.90 0.42
CA TYR A 34 -4.50 -1.08 0.71
C TYR A 34 -5.32 -1.16 -0.57
N MET A 35 -5.08 -0.27 -1.54
CA MET A 35 -5.81 -0.27 -2.81
C MET A 35 -5.56 -1.55 -3.61
N GLY A 36 -4.34 -2.08 -3.61
CA GLY A 36 -4.02 -3.38 -4.22
C GLY A 36 -4.80 -4.52 -3.56
N LEU A 37 -4.85 -4.56 -2.22
CA LEU A 37 -5.63 -5.55 -1.48
C LEU A 37 -7.14 -5.40 -1.72
N PHE A 38 -7.65 -4.17 -1.80
CA PHE A 38 -9.05 -3.88 -2.08
C PHE A 38 -9.48 -4.36 -3.46
N GLN A 39 -8.64 -4.19 -4.49
CA GLN A 39 -8.90 -4.74 -5.82
C GLN A 39 -8.98 -6.27 -5.81
N LEU A 40 -8.06 -6.94 -5.12
CA LEU A 40 -8.09 -8.40 -4.96
C LEU A 40 -9.34 -8.86 -4.21
N TRP A 41 -9.73 -8.14 -3.16
CA TRP A 41 -10.93 -8.43 -2.39
C TRP A 41 -12.21 -8.29 -3.21
N ASN A 42 -12.31 -7.25 -4.05
CA ASN A 42 -13.39 -7.05 -5.01
C ASN A 42 -13.47 -8.21 -6.03
N ASN A 43 -12.32 -8.65 -6.55
CA ASN A 43 -12.25 -9.79 -7.48
C ASN A 43 -12.69 -11.12 -6.83
N GLN A 44 -12.65 -11.19 -5.50
CA GLN A 44 -13.12 -12.33 -4.70
C GLN A 44 -14.54 -12.12 -4.16
N PHE A 45 -15.32 -11.18 -4.71
CA PHE A 45 -16.70 -10.88 -4.30
C PHE A 45 -16.84 -10.54 -2.81
N PHE A 46 -15.86 -9.81 -2.27
CA PHE A 46 -15.87 -9.34 -0.87
C PHE A 46 -16.02 -10.45 0.18
N ARG A 47 -15.39 -11.61 -0.03
CA ARG A 47 -15.33 -12.69 0.96
C ARG A 47 -14.80 -12.18 2.31
N GLU A 48 -15.32 -12.74 3.40
CA GLU A 48 -14.88 -12.39 4.77
C GLU A 48 -13.36 -12.51 4.95
N GLU A 49 -12.73 -13.47 4.27
CA GLU A 49 -11.28 -13.64 4.26
C GLU A 49 -10.83 -14.27 2.93
N PHE A 50 -9.67 -13.88 2.44
CA PHE A 50 -9.11 -14.40 1.20
C PHE A 50 -7.60 -14.65 1.31
N HIS A 51 -7.10 -15.59 0.51
CA HIS A 51 -5.67 -15.87 0.40
C HIS A 51 -5.02 -14.86 -0.54
N ILE A 52 -3.79 -14.49 -0.23
CA ILE A 52 -2.98 -13.58 -1.05
C ILE A 52 -1.64 -14.23 -1.38
N ASP A 53 -1.23 -14.08 -2.64
CA ASP A 53 0.16 -14.25 -3.04
C ASP A 53 0.93 -12.95 -2.82
N ARG A 54 2.15 -13.05 -2.27
CA ARG A 54 2.98 -11.88 -1.99
C ARG A 54 3.37 -11.15 -3.27
N GLY A 55 3.73 -11.90 -4.32
CA GLY A 55 4.16 -11.34 -5.61
C GLY A 55 3.02 -10.58 -6.28
N GLU A 56 1.82 -11.16 -6.30
CA GLU A 56 0.61 -10.52 -6.80
C GLU A 56 0.30 -9.22 -6.06
N VAL A 57 0.25 -9.25 -4.72
CA VAL A 57 -0.03 -8.03 -3.94
C VAL A 57 1.03 -6.97 -4.18
N MET A 58 2.31 -7.34 -4.21
CA MET A 58 3.40 -6.39 -4.50
C MET A 58 3.23 -5.75 -5.89
N LEU A 59 2.85 -6.53 -6.91
CA LEU A 59 2.60 -6.03 -8.27
C LEU A 59 1.41 -5.07 -8.33
N CYS A 60 0.27 -5.43 -7.73
CA CYS A 60 -0.92 -4.58 -7.64
C CYS A 60 -0.63 -3.26 -6.91
N SER A 61 0.22 -3.33 -5.88
CA SER A 61 0.56 -2.20 -5.01
C SER A 61 1.78 -1.40 -5.51
N LYS A 62 2.37 -1.77 -6.66
CA LYS A 62 3.59 -1.16 -7.19
C LYS A 62 4.75 -1.10 -6.18
N ILE A 63 4.86 -2.11 -5.31
CA ILE A 63 5.94 -2.23 -4.31
C ILE A 63 7.01 -3.16 -4.84
N GLY A 64 8.23 -2.64 -5.07
CA GLY A 64 9.38 -3.45 -5.47
C GLY A 64 10.14 -4.09 -4.32
N SER A 65 10.00 -3.58 -3.09
CA SER A 65 10.79 -4.02 -1.93
C SER A 65 9.99 -4.93 -0.99
N LYS A 66 10.54 -6.13 -0.71
CA LYS A 66 9.95 -7.08 0.25
C LYS A 66 9.88 -6.50 1.67
N SER A 67 10.92 -5.78 2.12
CA SER A 67 10.95 -5.19 3.45
C SER A 67 9.87 -4.13 3.60
N THR A 68 9.69 -3.29 2.58
CA THR A 68 8.63 -2.28 2.54
C THR A 68 7.26 -2.92 2.58
N TYR A 69 7.02 -3.96 1.77
CA TYR A 69 5.76 -4.72 1.79
C TYR A 69 5.44 -5.26 3.19
N HIS A 70 6.41 -5.95 3.82
CA HIS A 70 6.20 -6.57 5.13
C HIS A 70 5.98 -5.55 6.25
N ARG A 71 6.64 -4.40 6.18
CA ARG A 71 6.41 -3.30 7.12
C ARG A 71 4.99 -2.76 6.94
N CYS A 72 4.63 -2.34 5.73
CA CYS A 72 3.37 -1.69 5.45
C CYS A 72 2.15 -2.59 5.71
N ILE A 73 2.22 -3.89 5.37
CA ILE A 73 1.08 -4.80 5.62
C ILE A 73 0.85 -5.04 7.12
N LYS A 74 1.94 -5.10 7.91
CA LYS A 74 1.86 -5.21 9.37
C LYS A 74 1.33 -3.92 9.99
N GLU A 75 1.75 -2.76 9.49
CA GLU A 75 1.27 -1.45 9.94
C GLU A 75 -0.23 -1.27 9.63
N LEU A 76 -0.68 -1.57 8.40
CA LEU A 76 -2.10 -1.55 8.04
C LEU A 76 -2.93 -2.49 8.93
N SER A 77 -2.40 -3.68 9.24
CA SER A 77 -3.05 -4.63 10.15
C SER A 77 -3.12 -4.09 11.58
N HIS A 78 -2.04 -3.48 12.05
CA HIS A 78 -1.95 -2.89 13.38
C HIS A 78 -2.89 -1.69 13.56
N TRP A 79 -3.10 -0.90 12.51
CA TRP A 79 -3.99 0.27 12.52
C TRP A 79 -5.46 -0.07 12.24
N GLY A 80 -5.79 -1.35 12.02
CA GLY A 80 -7.18 -1.78 11.86
C GLY A 80 -7.77 -1.48 10.48
N TYR A 81 -6.94 -1.30 9.45
CA TYR A 81 -7.42 -1.21 8.06
C TYR A 81 -7.71 -2.59 7.47
N ILE A 82 -6.93 -3.60 7.89
CA ILE A 82 -7.05 -4.99 7.50
C ILE A 82 -6.76 -5.89 8.70
N LEU A 83 -7.02 -7.18 8.58
CA LEU A 83 -6.44 -8.22 9.43
C LEU A 83 -5.52 -9.08 8.56
N TYR A 84 -4.22 -9.01 8.83
CA TYR A 84 -3.20 -9.81 8.15
C TYR A 84 -2.86 -11.07 8.95
N ILE A 85 -3.05 -12.24 8.33
CA ILE A 85 -2.77 -13.55 8.91
C ILE A 85 -1.61 -14.20 8.12
N PRO A 86 -0.36 -14.09 8.60
CA PRO A 86 0.79 -14.62 7.89
C PRO A 86 0.75 -16.15 7.86
N SER A 87 1.29 -16.72 6.79
CA SER A 87 1.49 -18.16 6.65
C SER A 87 2.92 -18.42 6.18
N HIS A 88 3.55 -19.44 6.78
CA HIS A 88 4.85 -19.96 6.34
C HIS A 88 4.72 -21.07 5.30
N ASN A 89 3.49 -21.50 4.98
CA ASN A 89 3.25 -22.57 4.01
C ASN A 89 3.11 -21.98 2.59
N PRO A 90 4.05 -22.27 1.67
CA PRO A 90 4.02 -21.73 0.30
C PRO A 90 2.81 -22.18 -0.51
N PHE A 91 2.19 -23.32 -0.17
CA PHE A 91 0.99 -23.83 -0.86
C PHE A 91 -0.31 -23.21 -0.35
N LYS A 92 -0.32 -22.61 0.83
CA LYS A 92 -1.51 -21.97 1.42
C LYS A 92 -1.50 -20.46 1.21
N GLY A 93 -0.34 -19.81 1.22
CA GLY A 93 -0.24 -18.35 1.15
C GLY A 93 -0.73 -17.67 2.44
N SER A 94 -0.46 -16.37 2.59
CA SER A 94 -1.00 -15.60 3.72
C SER A 94 -2.47 -15.28 3.48
N ARG A 95 -3.24 -14.99 4.53
CA ARG A 95 -4.64 -14.59 4.42
C ARG A 95 -4.84 -13.15 4.86
N VAL A 96 -5.83 -12.49 4.28
CA VAL A 96 -6.24 -11.13 4.61
C VAL A 96 -7.75 -11.08 4.75
N ARG A 97 -8.21 -10.32 5.75
CA ARG A 97 -9.59 -9.85 5.88
C ARG A 97 -9.59 -8.33 5.79
N MET A 98 -10.50 -7.77 5.01
CA MET A 98 -10.74 -6.32 4.92
C MET A 98 -11.93 -5.97 5.81
N PHE A 99 -11.92 -4.79 6.44
CA PHE A 99 -13.06 -4.30 7.22
C PHE A 99 -14.02 -3.49 6.36
N ASP A 100 -15.30 -3.46 6.71
CA ASP A 100 -16.27 -2.64 6.00
C ASP A 100 -16.29 -1.20 6.51
N PHE A 101 -15.86 -0.25 5.68
CA PHE A 101 -15.94 1.18 5.96
C PHE A 101 -17.11 1.88 5.25
N GLY A 102 -18.03 1.11 4.65
CA GLY A 102 -19.17 1.63 3.89
C GLY A 102 -20.49 1.72 4.66
N THR A 103 -20.57 1.16 5.87
CA THR A 103 -21.78 1.16 6.70
C THR A 103 -21.76 2.35 7.67
N SER A 104 -22.73 3.25 7.53
CA SER A 104 -22.91 4.42 8.41
C SER A 104 -23.49 4.07 9.79
N SER A 105 -23.78 2.80 10.05
CA SER A 105 -24.31 2.31 11.32
C SER A 105 -23.18 1.92 12.26
N GLY A 106 -22.56 2.95 12.87
CA GLY A 106 -21.90 2.88 14.18
C GLY A 106 -21.11 1.62 14.51
N GLN A 107 -20.17 1.20 13.64
CA GLN A 107 -19.10 0.34 14.11
C GLN A 107 -18.07 1.25 14.77
N ASP A 108 -18.00 1.19 16.10
CA ASP A 108 -16.94 1.79 16.89
C ASP A 108 -15.59 1.40 16.26
N LEU A 109 -14.87 2.40 15.74
CA LEU A 109 -13.68 2.28 14.87
C LEU A 109 -12.44 1.66 15.52
N TYR A 110 -12.62 0.87 16.58
CA TYR A 110 -11.57 0.10 17.22
C TYR A 110 -12.06 -1.35 17.34
N PRO A 111 -11.61 -2.27 16.48
CA PRO A 111 -11.76 -3.68 16.79
C PRO A 111 -11.03 -3.92 18.12
N ASP A 112 -11.80 -4.17 19.19
CA ASP A 112 -11.25 -4.54 20.48
C ASP A 112 -10.36 -5.77 20.28
N ARG A 113 -9.08 -5.55 20.56
CA ARG A 113 -8.05 -6.56 20.43
C ARG A 113 -8.22 -7.50 21.62
N SER A 114 -9.08 -8.51 21.49
CA SER A 114 -9.13 -9.62 22.45
C SER A 114 -7.73 -10.23 22.55
N LYS A 115 -7.04 -9.92 23.66
CA LYS A 115 -5.73 -10.44 24.00
C LYS A 115 -5.90 -11.89 24.43
N ASN A 116 -5.67 -12.83 23.52
CA ASN A 116 -5.36 -14.20 23.93
C ASN A 116 -3.84 -14.28 24.15
N GLY A 117 -3.45 -14.07 25.41
CA GLY A 117 -2.07 -14.19 25.87
C GLY A 117 -2.06 -14.40 27.38
N THR A 118 -2.09 -15.66 27.81
CA THR A 118 -1.69 -16.07 29.15
C THR A 118 -0.20 -15.78 29.33
N GLY A 119 0.18 -15.13 30.44
CA GLY A 119 1.56 -14.88 30.81
C GLY A 119 1.70 -13.68 31.73
N ASP A 120 1.87 -13.97 33.01
CA ASP A 120 1.95 -13.05 34.15
C ASP A 120 3.00 -11.93 34.02
N GLY A 121 2.66 -10.74 34.52
CA GLY A 121 3.61 -9.64 34.70
C GLY A 121 2.95 -8.28 34.96
N GLN A 122 3.16 -7.72 36.15
CA GLN A 122 2.58 -6.47 36.66
C GLN A 122 3.09 -5.19 35.97
N ALA A 123 2.22 -4.15 35.99
CA ALA A 123 2.45 -2.68 36.00
C ALA A 123 3.28 -2.06 34.84
N VAL A 124 2.92 -0.95 34.19
CA VAL A 124 2.78 0.42 34.72
C VAL A 124 1.92 1.24 33.74
N VAL A 125 1.05 2.10 34.27
CA VAL A 125 0.18 3.03 33.53
C VAL A 125 0.99 4.15 32.87
N SER A 126 0.92 4.28 31.55
CA SER A 126 1.40 5.48 30.85
C SER A 126 0.30 6.55 30.86
N LYS A 127 0.48 7.61 31.65
CA LYS A 127 -0.34 8.84 31.58
C LYS A 127 -0.13 9.50 30.21
N ILE A 128 -1.08 9.33 29.29
CA ILE A 128 -1.05 10.00 27.99
C ILE A 128 -1.41 11.47 28.21
N LYS A 129 -0.46 12.38 27.95
CA LYS A 129 -0.64 13.84 28.02
C LYS A 129 -1.52 14.30 26.86
N HIS A 130 -2.50 15.16 27.15
CA HIS A 130 -3.27 15.91 26.17
C HIS A 130 -2.33 16.79 25.32
N ILE A 131 -2.25 16.52 24.01
CA ILE A 131 -1.59 17.39 23.04
C ILE A 131 -2.69 18.22 22.38
N LYS A 132 -2.71 19.53 22.67
CA LYS A 132 -3.46 20.52 21.89
C LYS A 132 -2.63 20.87 20.65
N THR A 133 -3.15 20.60 19.46
CA THR A 133 -2.51 21.02 18.20
C THR A 133 -3.10 22.36 17.77
N ARG A 134 -2.22 23.34 17.48
CA ARG A 134 -2.56 24.64 16.87
C ARG A 134 -2.86 24.43 15.39
N GLU A 135 -3.96 25.01 14.90
CA GLU A 135 -4.33 25.04 13.49
C GLU A 135 -3.31 25.86 12.68
N ASN A 136 -2.73 25.28 11.63
CA ASN A 136 -1.97 26.01 10.63
C ASN A 136 -2.84 26.19 9.38
N HIS A 137 -3.24 27.43 9.12
CA HIS A 137 -3.93 27.84 7.90
C HIS A 137 -2.94 27.84 6.73
N VAL A 138 -2.92 26.78 5.92
CA VAL A 138 -2.16 26.76 4.66
C VAL A 138 -3.06 27.30 3.54
N LYS A 139 -2.65 28.43 2.96
CA LYS A 139 -3.30 29.08 1.81
C LYS A 139 -3.20 28.17 0.58
N ARG A 140 -4.34 27.88 -0.02
CA ARG A 140 -4.50 27.07 -1.23
C ARG A 140 -4.20 27.92 -2.47
N GLY A 141 -3.05 27.69 -3.10
CA GLY A 141 -2.76 28.19 -4.44
C GLY A 141 -3.37 27.26 -5.49
N ASN A 142 -4.20 27.82 -6.37
CA ASN A 142 -4.74 27.14 -7.55
C ASN A 142 -3.63 27.02 -8.61
N GLU A 143 -3.16 25.81 -8.89
CA GLU A 143 -2.41 25.53 -10.11
C GLU A 143 -3.19 24.53 -10.97
N ASN A 144 -3.60 25.01 -12.15
CA ASN A 144 -4.40 24.32 -13.13
C ASN A 144 -3.55 23.24 -13.84
N PHE A 145 -3.81 21.96 -13.55
CA PHE A 145 -3.30 20.88 -14.38
C PHE A 145 -4.10 20.81 -15.69
N ARG A 146 -3.56 21.46 -16.73
CA ARG A 146 -3.98 21.24 -18.12
C ARG A 146 -3.58 19.83 -18.53
N GLY A 147 -4.57 19.02 -18.91
CA GLY A 147 -4.35 17.70 -19.48
C GLY A 147 -3.62 17.81 -20.82
N ASN A 148 -2.59 16.98 -20.99
CA ASN A 148 -2.03 16.71 -22.31
C ASN A 148 -2.40 15.28 -22.68
N GLY A 149 -3.13 15.17 -23.79
CA GLY A 149 -3.51 13.91 -24.41
C GLY A 149 -2.29 13.15 -24.91
N PHE A 150 -2.40 11.83 -24.85
CA PHE A 150 -1.47 10.90 -25.45
C PHE A 150 -1.49 11.09 -26.97
N GLN A 151 -0.39 11.61 -27.52
CA GLN A 151 -0.11 11.51 -28.95
C GLN A 151 0.89 10.39 -29.16
N ASP A 152 0.42 9.30 -29.74
CA ASP A 152 1.26 8.28 -30.35
C ASP A 152 2.04 8.91 -31.51
N LYS A 153 3.38 8.86 -31.45
CA LYS A 153 4.24 9.08 -32.62
C LYS A 153 5.40 8.07 -32.65
N PRO A 154 5.84 7.69 -33.86
CA PRO A 154 6.44 6.40 -34.13
C PRO A 154 7.95 6.35 -33.83
N VAL A 155 8.42 5.11 -33.66
CA VAL A 155 9.82 4.71 -33.42
C VAL A 155 10.75 5.32 -34.47
N GLY A 156 11.56 6.30 -34.04
CA GLY A 156 12.68 6.86 -34.79
C GLY A 156 14.01 6.41 -34.17
N ALA A 157 14.89 5.85 -34.99
CA ALA A 157 16.18 5.31 -34.59
C ALA A 157 17.05 6.35 -33.84
N VAL A 158 17.46 6.01 -32.61
CA VAL A 158 18.42 6.80 -31.83
C VAL A 158 19.83 6.39 -32.29
N PRO A 159 20.68 7.30 -32.79
CA PRO A 159 22.06 6.96 -33.11
C PRO A 159 22.86 6.78 -31.81
N TYR A 160 23.32 5.56 -31.57
CA TYR A 160 24.27 5.23 -30.49
C TYR A 160 25.62 5.93 -30.80
N ARG A 161 25.98 6.95 -30.02
CA ARG A 161 27.31 7.56 -30.09
C ARG A 161 28.27 6.74 -29.25
N ASP A 162 29.09 5.94 -29.93
CA ASP A 162 30.17 5.18 -29.32
C ASP A 162 31.37 6.09 -29.07
N ASN A 163 31.77 6.27 -27.81
CA ASN A 163 32.84 7.20 -27.39
C ASN A 163 34.20 6.50 -27.21
N LEU A 164 34.41 5.36 -27.86
CA LEU A 164 35.70 4.67 -27.92
C LEU A 164 36.54 5.22 -29.08
N ARG A 165 37.46 6.15 -28.78
CA ARG A 165 38.56 6.51 -29.69
C ARG A 165 39.52 5.33 -29.82
N THR A 166 39.35 4.50 -30.85
CA THR A 166 40.41 3.59 -31.31
C THR A 166 41.00 4.15 -32.61
N THR A 167 42.10 4.90 -32.48
CA THR A 167 42.98 5.22 -33.61
C THR A 167 43.64 3.94 -34.09
N LYS A 168 43.25 3.46 -35.27
CA LYS A 168 43.96 2.39 -35.98
C LYS A 168 45.12 3.00 -36.73
N GLU A 169 46.31 2.95 -36.13
CA GLU A 169 47.59 2.93 -36.81
C GLU A 169 48.64 2.53 -35.76
N LYS A 170 48.98 1.25 -35.73
CA LYS A 170 50.21 0.77 -35.07
C LYS A 170 51.09 0.24 -36.20
N ASP A 171 52.19 0.93 -36.43
CA ASP A 171 53.26 0.54 -37.35
C ASP A 171 54.08 -0.57 -36.69
N TYR A 172 54.27 -1.70 -37.38
CA TYR A 172 54.86 -2.93 -36.87
C TYR A 172 56.31 -3.15 -37.36
N ASN A 173 57.02 -2.08 -37.74
CA ASN A 173 58.34 -2.19 -38.38
C ASN A 173 59.56 -1.93 -37.47
N GLU A 174 59.44 -2.00 -36.14
CA GLU A 174 60.63 -1.97 -35.27
C GLU A 174 61.01 -3.38 -34.79
N PRO A 175 62.29 -3.79 -34.90
CA PRO A 175 62.75 -5.06 -34.36
C PRO A 175 62.81 -5.02 -32.82
N LEU A 176 62.48 -6.15 -32.20
CA LEU A 176 62.38 -6.40 -30.76
C LEU A 176 63.65 -6.05 -29.96
#